data_AF-A0A842LDB4-F1
#
_entry.id   AF-A0A842LDB4-F1
#
_cell.length_a   1.000
_cell.length_b   1.000
_cell.length_c   1.000
_cell.angle_alpha   90.00
_cell.angle_beta   90.00
_cell.angle_gamma   90.00
#
_symmetry.space_group_name_H-M   'P 1'
#
loop_
_entity.id
_entity.type
_entity.pdbx_description
1 polymer ?
#
loop_
_entity_poly.entity_id
_entity_poly.type
_entity_poly.pdbx_seq_one_letter_code
_entity_poly.pdbx_strand_id
1 'polypeptide(L)'
;MRIEKILVRSFKSPLAAERRRMEKRILRHGTKDPYEMVAILLKFYHNPDQKVRMGVRHCLSEITKSRVGMDAVLNNIIHPSRDVRRAVLSFLGEHVGFHAITYASFYEQTMLLIAMARNKEIPVDDIEALVEVSKSTFLDGEVIEAVKDIAACLDFVKHRYRSAEQLRAYVVDILRMAPDLSRMGVFSGAIEEPLKKAVRASRSRTYDETREIIEERMKEATVRNELLRIGRTVSDSIKERPEMKPSDLAGVDVWAISRLHELIDSVTSATVSGNKMSAIEMLRSFLEDEFLEFFEESCKKRVEEKEPSALFTIYIIGIVCLKLASALMPSSAEEIYQKYYRQFEGAPSIHLVMWPEIVMHIIG
;
A
#
# COMPACT_ATOMS: atom_id res chain seq x y z
N MET A 1 12.03 -24.00 -20.06
CA MET A 1 13.10 -24.97 -20.40
C MET A 1 14.08 -24.54 -21.52
N ARG A 2 13.67 -24.15 -22.74
CA ARG A 2 14.63 -23.78 -23.82
C ARG A 2 15.42 -22.50 -23.51
N ILE A 3 14.76 -21.48 -22.96
CA ILE A 3 15.39 -20.19 -22.62
C ILE A 3 16.41 -20.33 -21.48
N GLU A 4 16.09 -21.11 -20.44
CA GLU A 4 16.95 -21.34 -19.27
C GLU A 4 18.32 -21.95 -19.65
N LYS A 5 18.33 -23.00 -20.50
CA LYS A 5 19.58 -23.62 -20.97
C LYS A 5 20.41 -22.68 -21.82
N ILE A 6 19.76 -21.88 -22.69
CA ILE A 6 20.42 -20.89 -23.54
C ILE A 6 21.01 -19.75 -22.69
N LEU A 7 20.29 -19.31 -21.65
CA LEU A 7 20.72 -18.26 -20.73
C LEU A 7 22.03 -18.65 -20.04
N VAL A 8 22.07 -19.82 -19.40
CA VAL A 8 23.27 -20.30 -18.69
C VAL A 8 24.43 -20.46 -19.67
N ARG A 9 24.21 -21.08 -20.84
CA ARG A 9 25.26 -21.24 -21.86
C ARG A 9 25.82 -19.89 -22.32
N SER A 10 24.95 -18.93 -22.60
CA SER A 10 25.35 -17.63 -23.13
C SER A 10 26.10 -16.78 -22.11
N PHE A 11 25.67 -16.79 -20.84
CA PHE A 11 26.38 -16.06 -19.78
C PHE A 11 27.73 -16.69 -19.39
N LYS A 12 27.86 -18.02 -19.53
CA LYS A 12 29.14 -18.72 -19.35
C LYS A 12 30.16 -18.42 -20.44
N SER A 13 29.72 -17.91 -21.59
CA SER A 13 30.59 -17.67 -22.74
C SER A 13 31.80 -16.80 -22.36
N PRO A 14 33.02 -17.14 -22.84
CA PRO A 14 34.18 -16.27 -22.69
C PRO A 14 34.05 -14.98 -23.51
N LEU A 15 33.21 -14.98 -24.55
CA LEU A 15 33.03 -13.84 -25.44
C LEU A 15 32.08 -12.80 -24.84
N ALA A 16 32.59 -11.61 -24.52
CA ALA A 16 31.78 -10.52 -23.97
C ALA A 16 30.61 -10.12 -24.88
N ALA A 17 30.78 -10.20 -26.20
CA ALA A 17 29.73 -9.90 -27.17
C ALA A 17 28.54 -10.88 -27.10
N GLU A 18 28.76 -12.15 -26.74
CA GLU A 18 27.67 -13.13 -26.57
C GLU A 18 26.87 -12.85 -25.31
N ARG A 19 27.56 -12.52 -24.21
CA ARG A 19 26.91 -12.13 -22.95
C ARG A 19 26.04 -10.90 -23.14
N ARG A 20 26.57 -9.83 -23.75
CA ARG A 20 25.81 -8.60 -24.07
C ARG A 20 24.62 -8.85 -24.98
N ARG A 21 24.74 -9.76 -25.95
CA ARG A 21 23.61 -10.16 -26.82
C ARG A 21 22.51 -10.86 -26.02
N MET A 22 22.89 -11.74 -25.08
CA MET A 22 21.93 -12.39 -24.19
C MET A 22 21.25 -11.39 -23.26
N GLU A 23 21.99 -10.47 -22.64
CA GLU A 23 21.44 -9.41 -21.79
C GLU A 23 20.40 -8.58 -22.55
N LYS A 24 20.74 -8.08 -23.74
CA LYS A 24 19.79 -7.31 -24.57
C LYS A 24 18.52 -8.11 -24.88
N ARG A 25 18.64 -9.42 -25.10
CA ARG A 25 17.48 -10.29 -25.37
C ARG A 25 16.61 -10.47 -24.12
N ILE A 26 17.24 -10.70 -22.96
CA ILE A 26 16.57 -10.81 -21.66
C ILE A 26 15.82 -9.52 -21.36
N LEU A 27 16.49 -8.36 -21.46
CA LEU A 27 15.88 -7.06 -21.18
C LEU A 27 14.71 -6.79 -22.13
N ARG A 28 14.87 -7.01 -23.43
CA ARG A 28 13.76 -6.85 -24.40
C ARG A 28 12.54 -7.71 -24.08
N HIS A 29 12.74 -8.94 -23.60
CA HIS A 29 11.64 -9.80 -23.23
C HIS A 29 11.10 -9.45 -21.84
N GLY A 30 11.96 -9.09 -20.88
CA GLY A 30 11.56 -8.64 -19.55
C GLY A 30 10.78 -7.32 -19.56
N THR A 31 10.93 -6.49 -20.59
CA THR A 31 10.04 -5.33 -20.80
C THR A 31 8.66 -5.75 -21.32
N LYS A 32 8.55 -6.86 -22.06
CA LYS A 32 7.29 -7.37 -22.63
C LYS A 32 6.51 -8.25 -21.66
N ASP A 33 7.21 -9.15 -20.98
CA ASP A 33 6.69 -10.06 -19.97
C ASP A 33 7.64 -10.09 -18.76
N PRO A 34 7.49 -9.12 -17.82
CA PRO A 34 8.29 -9.07 -16.62
C PRO A 34 8.09 -10.31 -15.72
N TYR A 35 6.87 -10.83 -15.62
CA TYR A 35 6.53 -11.93 -14.71
C TYR A 35 7.24 -13.23 -15.08
N GLU A 36 7.17 -13.63 -16.34
CA GLU A 36 7.86 -14.84 -16.80
C GLU A 36 9.39 -14.68 -16.66
N MET A 37 9.93 -13.54 -17.09
CA MET A 37 11.38 -13.33 -17.09
C MET A 37 11.96 -13.25 -15.68
N VAL A 38 11.31 -12.53 -14.76
CA VAL A 38 11.76 -12.42 -13.36
C VAL A 38 11.75 -13.80 -12.69
N ALA A 39 10.68 -14.58 -12.88
CA ALA A 39 10.61 -15.95 -12.34
C ALA A 39 11.77 -16.84 -12.87
N ILE A 40 12.12 -16.72 -14.16
CA ILE A 40 13.27 -17.43 -14.73
C ILE A 40 14.59 -16.95 -14.11
N LEU A 41 14.80 -15.64 -14.01
CA LEU A 41 16.04 -15.05 -13.49
C LEU A 41 16.27 -15.43 -12.02
N LEU A 42 15.23 -15.39 -11.20
CA LEU A 42 15.32 -15.75 -9.78
C LEU A 42 15.81 -17.19 -9.55
N LYS A 43 15.45 -18.15 -10.42
CA LYS A 43 15.99 -19.53 -10.35
C LYS A 43 17.52 -19.59 -10.48
N PHE A 44 18.13 -18.62 -11.15
CA PHE A 44 19.57 -18.56 -11.39
C PHE A 44 20.28 -17.48 -10.57
N TYR A 45 19.59 -16.83 -9.63
CA TYR A 45 20.13 -15.72 -8.84
C TYR A 45 21.35 -16.12 -7.99
N HIS A 46 21.34 -17.36 -7.47
CA HIS A 46 22.43 -17.96 -6.68
C HIS A 46 23.25 -18.99 -7.48
N ASN A 47 23.34 -18.86 -8.81
CA ASN A 47 24.09 -19.81 -9.64
C ASN A 47 25.54 -19.99 -9.14
N PRO A 48 26.17 -21.18 -9.19
CA PRO A 48 27.57 -21.33 -8.77
C PRO A 48 28.59 -20.64 -9.70
N ASP A 49 28.24 -20.41 -10.97
CA ASP A 49 29.09 -19.69 -11.92
C ASP A 49 28.99 -18.17 -11.74
N GLN A 50 30.12 -17.51 -11.49
CA GLN A 50 30.16 -16.07 -11.22
C GLN A 50 29.66 -15.22 -12.39
N LYS A 51 29.96 -15.60 -13.64
CA LYS A 51 29.54 -14.84 -14.82
C LYS A 51 28.03 -14.94 -15.01
N VAL A 52 27.46 -16.12 -14.77
CA VAL A 52 26.01 -16.33 -14.79
C VAL A 52 25.33 -15.52 -13.69
N ARG A 53 25.82 -15.58 -12.44
CA ARG A 53 25.26 -14.79 -11.33
C ARG A 53 25.24 -13.30 -11.65
N MET A 54 26.37 -12.75 -12.09
CA MET A 54 26.50 -11.33 -12.38
C MET A 54 25.53 -10.90 -13.50
N GLY A 55 25.47 -11.66 -14.60
CA GLY A 55 24.57 -11.35 -15.71
C GLY A 55 23.09 -11.42 -15.32
N VAL A 56 22.71 -12.44 -14.53
CA VAL A 56 21.35 -12.59 -14.00
C VAL A 56 20.99 -11.45 -13.06
N ARG A 57 21.86 -11.14 -12.08
CA ARG A 57 21.65 -10.04 -11.12
C ARG A 57 21.52 -8.69 -11.82
N HIS A 58 22.38 -8.44 -12.82
CA HIS A 58 22.31 -7.22 -13.62
C HIS A 58 20.98 -7.12 -14.38
N CYS A 59 20.58 -8.17 -15.12
CA CYS A 59 19.31 -8.15 -15.85
C CYS A 59 18.10 -7.98 -14.92
N LEU A 60 18.11 -8.65 -13.76
CA LEU A 60 17.05 -8.55 -12.78
C LEU A 60 16.95 -7.11 -12.24
N SER A 61 18.09 -6.53 -11.82
CA SER A 61 18.18 -5.13 -11.36
C SER A 61 17.63 -4.14 -12.40
N GLU A 62 17.97 -4.30 -13.68
CA GLU A 62 17.46 -3.45 -14.76
C GLU A 62 15.94 -3.58 -14.96
N ILE A 63 15.39 -4.80 -14.94
CA ILE A 63 13.93 -5.02 -15.09
C ILE A 63 13.17 -4.39 -13.91
N THR A 64 13.69 -4.54 -12.70
CA THR A 64 13.06 -4.07 -11.45
C THR A 64 13.11 -2.56 -11.24
N LYS A 65 13.78 -1.79 -12.12
CA LYS A 65 13.64 -0.32 -12.15
C LYS A 65 12.22 0.11 -12.49
N SER A 66 11.48 -0.74 -13.19
CA SER A 66 10.05 -0.53 -13.44
C SER A 66 9.21 -1.07 -12.28
N ARG A 67 8.12 -0.37 -11.97
CA ARG A 67 7.15 -0.80 -10.95
C ARG A 67 6.63 -2.22 -11.20
N VAL A 68 6.32 -2.54 -12.46
CA VAL A 68 5.84 -3.88 -12.87
C VAL A 68 6.93 -4.94 -12.70
N GLY A 69 8.19 -4.61 -12.99
CA GLY A 69 9.31 -5.50 -12.76
C GLY A 69 9.53 -5.83 -11.29
N MET A 70 9.37 -4.83 -10.40
CA MET A 70 9.42 -5.08 -8.95
C MET A 70 8.20 -5.88 -8.48
N ASP A 71 7.00 -5.61 -8.99
CA ASP A 71 5.80 -6.41 -8.68
C ASP A 71 5.99 -7.88 -9.02
N ALA A 72 6.62 -8.16 -10.17
CA ALA A 72 6.99 -9.51 -10.58
C ALA A 72 7.94 -10.21 -9.59
N VAL A 73 8.82 -9.48 -8.90
CA VAL A 73 9.66 -10.03 -7.83
C VAL A 73 8.80 -10.36 -6.60
N LEU A 74 7.92 -9.44 -6.18
CA LEU A 74 7.04 -9.65 -5.02
C LEU A 74 6.09 -10.85 -5.22
N ASN A 75 5.58 -11.07 -6.43
CA ASN A 75 4.76 -12.25 -6.74
C ASN A 75 5.50 -13.58 -6.54
N ASN A 76 6.82 -13.57 -6.53
CA ASN A 76 7.63 -14.75 -6.27
C ASN A 76 7.95 -14.97 -4.77
N ILE A 77 7.46 -14.12 -3.85
CA ILE A 77 7.60 -14.32 -2.39
C ILE A 77 6.95 -15.65 -1.99
N ILE A 78 5.78 -15.98 -2.53
CA ILE A 78 5.05 -17.23 -2.23
C ILE A 78 5.33 -18.35 -3.25
N HIS A 79 6.43 -18.25 -4.01
CA HIS A 79 6.73 -19.21 -5.06
C HIS A 79 6.93 -20.63 -4.49
N PRO A 80 6.44 -21.72 -5.14
CA PRO A 80 6.54 -23.09 -4.59
C PRO A 80 7.98 -23.55 -4.32
N SER A 81 8.93 -23.18 -5.18
CA SER A 81 10.36 -23.49 -4.98
C SER A 81 10.99 -22.62 -3.89
N ARG A 82 11.56 -23.28 -2.87
CA ARG A 82 12.32 -22.65 -1.78
C ARG A 82 13.52 -21.85 -2.28
N ASP A 83 14.19 -22.30 -3.34
CA ASP A 83 15.35 -21.62 -3.89
C ASP A 83 14.97 -20.27 -4.52
N VAL A 84 13.79 -20.21 -5.15
CA VAL A 84 13.25 -18.96 -5.70
C VAL A 84 12.87 -18.00 -4.57
N ARG A 85 12.20 -18.47 -3.52
CA ARG A 85 11.89 -17.62 -2.34
C ARG A 85 13.16 -17.07 -1.69
N ARG A 86 14.19 -17.90 -1.54
CA ARG A 86 15.51 -17.46 -1.04
C ARG A 86 16.17 -16.41 -1.95
N ALA A 87 16.05 -16.58 -3.26
CA ALA A 87 16.53 -15.61 -4.23
C ALA A 87 15.81 -14.26 -4.10
N VAL A 88 14.48 -14.27 -3.91
CA VAL A 88 13.68 -13.06 -3.66
C VAL A 88 14.16 -12.33 -2.41
N LEU A 89 14.28 -13.03 -1.27
CA LEU A 89 14.76 -12.42 -0.02
C LEU A 89 16.15 -11.79 -0.17
N SER A 90 17.07 -12.51 -0.84
CA SER A 90 18.42 -11.99 -1.09
C SER A 90 18.41 -10.78 -2.01
N PHE A 91 17.59 -10.80 -3.07
CA PHE A 91 17.44 -9.68 -3.98
C PHE A 91 16.89 -8.44 -3.26
N LEU A 92 15.79 -8.59 -2.52
CA LEU A 92 15.16 -7.50 -1.77
C LEU A 92 16.11 -6.93 -0.71
N GLY A 93 16.82 -7.79 0.02
CA GLY A 93 17.82 -7.36 1.00
C GLY A 93 18.96 -6.56 0.39
N GLU A 94 19.46 -6.99 -0.78
CA GLU A 94 20.58 -6.34 -1.49
C GLU A 94 20.16 -5.02 -2.18
N HIS A 95 18.93 -4.92 -2.70
CA HIS A 95 18.51 -3.81 -3.59
C HIS A 95 17.56 -2.81 -2.95
N VAL A 96 16.78 -3.23 -1.95
CA VAL A 96 15.78 -2.39 -1.27
C VAL A 96 16.21 -2.12 0.17
N GLY A 97 16.68 -3.15 0.87
CA GLY A 97 17.24 -3.05 2.21
C GLY A 97 16.63 -4.05 3.20
N PHE A 98 17.05 -3.96 4.45
CA PHE A 98 16.71 -4.95 5.49
C PHE A 98 15.20 -5.06 5.75
N HIS A 99 14.48 -3.94 5.77
CA HIS A 99 13.03 -3.94 6.00
C HIS A 99 12.23 -4.68 4.91
N ALA A 100 12.77 -4.77 3.69
CA ALA A 100 12.13 -5.53 2.63
C ALA A 100 12.16 -7.05 2.88
N ILE A 101 13.16 -7.55 3.61
CA ILE A 101 13.21 -8.95 4.05
C ILE A 101 12.10 -9.20 5.07
N THR A 102 11.91 -8.27 6.02
CA THR A 102 10.81 -8.33 7.01
C THR A 102 9.46 -8.33 6.32
N TYR A 103 9.25 -7.42 5.35
CA TYR A 103 8.03 -7.37 4.53
C TYR A 103 7.75 -8.72 3.89
N ALA A 104 8.72 -9.29 3.17
CA ALA A 104 8.55 -10.56 2.48
C ALA A 104 8.24 -11.73 3.43
N SER A 105 8.86 -11.75 4.61
CA SER A 105 8.58 -12.76 5.64
C SER A 105 7.15 -12.67 6.17
N PHE A 106 6.67 -11.46 6.48
CA PHE A 106 5.28 -11.26 6.90
C PHE A 106 4.31 -11.57 5.77
N TYR A 107 4.62 -11.15 4.54
CA TYR A 107 3.80 -11.44 3.37
C TYR A 107 3.64 -12.96 3.14
N GLU A 108 4.72 -13.74 3.17
CA GLU A 108 4.66 -15.20 3.03
C GLU A 108 3.76 -15.84 4.11
N GLN A 109 3.93 -15.42 5.37
CA GLN A 109 3.14 -15.93 6.50
C GLN A 109 1.66 -15.56 6.39
N THR A 110 1.36 -14.31 6.03
CA THR A 110 -0.01 -13.81 5.84
C THR A 110 -0.70 -14.59 4.75
N MET A 111 -0.08 -14.74 3.58
CA MET A 111 -0.67 -15.46 2.44
C MET A 111 -0.90 -16.95 2.76
N LEU A 112 0.01 -17.59 3.50
CA LEU A 112 -0.19 -18.98 3.95
C LEU A 112 -1.42 -19.10 4.86
N LEU A 113 -1.55 -18.20 5.85
CA LEU A 113 -2.68 -18.22 6.77
C LEU A 113 -4.00 -17.88 6.07
N ILE A 114 -3.99 -16.96 5.10
CA ILE A 114 -5.14 -16.64 4.25
C ILE A 114 -5.58 -17.88 3.47
N ALA A 115 -4.64 -18.61 2.84
CA ALA A 115 -4.97 -19.86 2.15
C ALA A 115 -5.57 -20.92 3.10
N MET A 116 -5.02 -21.05 4.31
CA MET A 116 -5.57 -21.94 5.34
C MET A 116 -6.95 -21.49 5.82
N ALA A 117 -7.19 -20.19 5.95
CA ALA A 117 -8.47 -19.60 6.36
C ALA A 117 -9.55 -19.85 5.29
N ARG A 118 -9.22 -19.64 4.01
CA ARG A 118 -10.09 -19.93 2.87
C ARG A 118 -10.53 -21.38 2.82
N ASN A 119 -9.59 -22.31 3.01
CA ASN A 119 -9.89 -23.75 3.08
C ASN A 119 -10.88 -24.12 4.22
N LYS A 120 -11.04 -23.24 5.22
CA LYS A 120 -11.96 -23.40 6.36
C LYS A 120 -13.19 -22.50 6.28
N GLU A 121 -13.42 -21.83 5.15
CA GLU A 121 -14.53 -20.89 4.94
C GLU A 121 -14.55 -19.76 5.98
N ILE A 122 -13.37 -19.25 6.32
CA ILE A 122 -13.20 -18.06 7.17
C ILE A 122 -13.08 -16.85 6.22
N PRO A 123 -13.92 -15.82 6.36
CA PRO A 123 -13.88 -14.64 5.49
C PRO A 123 -12.59 -13.84 5.72
N VAL A 124 -11.87 -13.55 4.64
CA VAL A 124 -10.57 -12.85 4.68
C VAL A 124 -10.39 -11.85 3.53
N ASP A 125 -11.45 -11.56 2.76
CA ASP A 125 -11.36 -10.75 1.55
C ASP A 125 -10.98 -9.29 1.84
N ASP A 126 -11.44 -8.74 2.97
CA ASP A 126 -11.03 -7.44 3.50
C ASP A 126 -9.53 -7.40 3.85
N ILE A 127 -9.00 -8.48 4.44
CA ILE A 127 -7.57 -8.57 4.76
C ILE A 127 -6.75 -8.69 3.47
N GLU A 128 -7.22 -9.44 2.47
CA GLU A 128 -6.57 -9.50 1.17
C GLU A 128 -6.54 -8.15 0.46
N ALA A 129 -7.61 -7.35 0.55
CA ALA A 129 -7.62 -6.00 0.02
C ALA A 129 -6.51 -5.14 0.68
N LEU A 130 -6.35 -5.22 2.01
CA LEU A 130 -5.27 -4.53 2.71
C LEU A 130 -3.87 -5.09 2.35
N VAL A 131 -3.74 -6.39 2.07
CA VAL A 131 -2.49 -6.97 1.56
C VAL A 131 -2.09 -6.34 0.22
N GLU A 132 -3.04 -6.18 -0.72
CA GLU A 132 -2.77 -5.52 -2.00
C GLU A 132 -2.39 -4.05 -1.83
N VAL A 133 -3.03 -3.33 -0.90
CA VAL A 133 -2.64 -1.95 -0.53
C VAL A 133 -1.21 -1.91 0.02
N SER A 134 -0.84 -2.85 0.90
CA SER A 134 0.52 -2.95 1.44
C SER A 134 1.55 -3.19 0.34
N LYS A 135 1.20 -4.01 -0.66
CA LYS A 135 2.03 -4.33 -1.81
C LYS A 135 2.22 -3.12 -2.70
N SER A 136 1.15 -2.38 -2.99
CA SER A 136 1.26 -1.11 -3.72
C SER A 136 2.18 -0.13 -3.01
N THR A 137 1.99 0.04 -1.70
CA THR A 137 2.80 0.92 -0.86
C THR A 137 4.28 0.55 -0.91
N PHE A 138 4.60 -0.74 -0.89
CA PHE A 138 5.97 -1.23 -1.07
C PHE A 138 6.55 -0.81 -2.42
N LEU A 139 5.79 -1.00 -3.49
CA LEU A 139 6.20 -0.69 -4.86
C LEU A 139 6.43 0.81 -5.09
N ASP A 140 5.75 1.65 -4.32
CA ASP A 140 5.89 3.11 -4.37
C ASP A 140 7.10 3.61 -3.56
N GLY A 141 7.84 2.70 -2.91
CA GLY A 141 9.09 2.95 -2.19
C GLY A 141 8.93 3.14 -0.68
N GLU A 142 7.70 3.13 -0.16
CA GLU A 142 7.40 3.39 1.25
C GLU A 142 7.45 2.07 2.06
N VAL A 143 8.64 1.47 2.10
CA VAL A 143 8.86 0.11 2.61
C VAL A 143 8.47 -0.06 4.08
N ILE A 144 8.70 0.95 4.92
CA ILE A 144 8.39 0.88 6.36
C ILE A 144 6.87 0.83 6.58
N GLU A 145 6.11 1.67 5.88
CA GLU A 145 4.65 1.65 5.95
C GLU A 145 4.09 0.34 5.41
N ALA A 146 4.62 -0.16 4.28
CA ALA A 146 4.25 -1.46 3.78
C ALA A 146 4.49 -2.60 4.79
N VAL A 147 5.59 -2.55 5.56
CA VAL A 147 5.89 -3.50 6.64
C VAL A 147 4.85 -3.42 7.75
N LYS A 148 4.43 -2.21 8.15
CA LYS A 148 3.40 -2.01 9.18
C LYS A 148 2.07 -2.60 8.73
N ASP A 149 1.65 -2.35 7.49
CA ASP A 149 0.38 -2.83 6.96
C ASP A 149 0.36 -4.36 6.81
N ILE A 150 1.42 -4.97 6.28
CA ILE A 150 1.47 -6.43 6.15
C ILE A 150 1.58 -7.14 7.51
N ALA A 151 2.21 -6.51 8.51
CA ALA A 151 2.25 -7.01 9.88
C ALA A 151 0.85 -6.96 10.52
N ALA A 152 0.10 -5.86 10.31
CA ALA A 152 -1.28 -5.76 10.75
C ALA A 152 -2.15 -6.84 10.10
N CYS A 153 -2.00 -7.07 8.78
CA CYS A 153 -2.68 -8.16 8.08
C CYS A 153 -2.39 -9.52 8.72
N LEU A 154 -1.11 -9.80 9.04
CA LEU A 154 -0.71 -11.05 9.68
C LEU A 154 -1.43 -11.25 11.02
N ASP A 155 -1.52 -10.22 11.83
CA ASP A 155 -2.19 -10.26 13.13
C ASP A 155 -3.71 -10.39 13.00
N PHE A 156 -4.33 -9.70 12.04
CA PHE A 156 -5.75 -9.83 11.74
C PHE A 156 -6.11 -11.25 11.32
N VAL A 157 -5.35 -11.86 10.40
CA VAL A 157 -5.63 -13.24 9.97
C VAL A 157 -5.41 -14.22 11.12
N LYS A 158 -4.34 -14.05 11.93
CA LYS A 158 -4.11 -14.89 13.12
C LYS A 158 -5.27 -14.80 14.11
N HIS A 159 -5.74 -13.59 14.42
CA HIS A 159 -6.85 -13.37 15.33
C HIS A 159 -8.12 -14.02 14.79
N ARG A 160 -8.44 -13.77 13.52
CA ARG A 160 -9.62 -14.29 12.84
C ARG A 160 -9.63 -15.82 12.79
N TYR A 161 -8.48 -16.41 12.45
CA TYR A 161 -8.29 -17.85 12.40
C TYR A 161 -8.44 -18.50 13.78
N ARG A 162 -7.81 -17.94 14.81
CA ARG A 162 -7.90 -18.45 16.19
C ARG A 162 -9.34 -18.38 16.72
N SER A 163 -10.01 -17.25 16.52
CA SER A 163 -11.41 -17.07 16.91
C SER A 163 -12.33 -18.08 16.22
N ALA A 164 -12.15 -18.30 14.91
CA ALA A 164 -12.90 -19.30 14.17
C ALA A 164 -12.69 -20.74 14.70
N GLU A 165 -11.45 -21.11 15.01
CA GLU A 165 -11.13 -22.44 15.54
C GLU A 165 -11.67 -22.64 16.96
N GLN A 166 -11.60 -21.63 17.82
CA GLN A 166 -12.18 -21.69 19.16
C GLN A 166 -13.69 -21.90 19.10
N LEU A 167 -14.40 -21.11 18.30
CA LEU A 167 -15.84 -21.28 18.08
C LEU A 167 -16.16 -22.68 17.55
N ARG A 168 -15.38 -23.20 16.60
CA ARG A 168 -15.55 -24.56 16.09
C ARG A 168 -15.35 -25.62 17.17
N ALA A 169 -14.34 -25.47 18.04
CA ALA A 169 -14.08 -26.39 19.14
C ALA A 169 -15.25 -26.43 20.14
N TYR A 170 -15.74 -25.27 20.58
CA TYR A 170 -16.91 -25.20 21.48
C TYR A 170 -18.14 -25.90 20.90
N VAL A 171 -18.38 -25.74 19.60
CA VAL A 171 -19.52 -26.37 18.92
C VAL A 171 -19.36 -27.88 18.86
N VAL A 172 -18.16 -28.36 18.55
CA VAL A 172 -17.86 -29.80 18.56
C VAL A 172 -18.12 -30.38 19.96
N ASP A 173 -17.74 -29.67 21.02
CA ASP A 173 -17.97 -30.12 22.39
C ASP A 173 -19.46 -30.14 22.75
N ILE A 174 -20.23 -29.11 22.35
CA ILE A 174 -21.70 -29.10 22.53
C ILE A 174 -22.36 -30.25 21.76
N LEU A 175 -21.97 -30.48 20.49
CA LEU A 175 -22.50 -31.57 19.67
C LEU A 175 -22.16 -32.95 20.26
N ARG A 176 -20.99 -33.10 20.88
CA ARG A 176 -20.61 -34.32 21.61
C ARG A 176 -21.49 -34.56 22.83
N MET A 177 -21.86 -33.50 23.56
CA MET A 177 -22.72 -33.58 24.74
C MET A 177 -24.22 -33.73 24.39
N ALA A 178 -24.62 -33.41 23.15
CA ALA A 178 -26.02 -33.39 22.73
C ALA A 178 -26.81 -34.69 23.01
N PRO A 179 -26.27 -35.92 22.81
CA PRO A 179 -26.99 -37.16 23.13
C PRO A 179 -27.28 -37.33 24.63
N ASP A 180 -26.35 -36.91 25.50
CA ASP A 180 -26.51 -36.99 26.95
C ASP A 180 -27.48 -35.93 27.46
N LEU A 181 -27.38 -34.71 26.94
CA LEU A 181 -28.32 -33.63 27.22
C LEU A 181 -29.75 -33.97 26.78
N SER A 182 -29.91 -34.68 25.66
CA SER A 182 -31.21 -35.18 25.22
C SER A 182 -31.75 -36.29 26.10
N ARG A 183 -30.91 -37.24 26.53
CA ARG A 183 -31.28 -38.30 27.49
C ARG A 183 -31.69 -37.76 28.86
N MET A 184 -31.08 -36.65 29.29
CA MET A 184 -31.42 -35.98 30.55
C MET A 184 -32.72 -35.17 30.49
N GLY A 185 -33.44 -35.17 29.36
CA GLY A 185 -34.70 -34.43 29.19
C GLY A 185 -34.52 -32.91 29.13
N VAL A 186 -33.29 -32.43 29.03
CA VAL A 186 -32.98 -31.00 29.00
C VAL A 186 -33.26 -30.44 27.60
N PHE A 187 -33.19 -31.26 26.52
CA PHE A 187 -33.33 -30.79 25.13
C PHE A 187 -33.86 -31.84 24.11
N SER A 188 -34.43 -31.38 22.97
CA SER A 188 -34.94 -32.21 21.87
C SER A 188 -33.94 -32.36 20.70
N GLY A 189 -34.01 -33.47 19.95
CA GLY A 189 -33.00 -33.92 18.97
C GLY A 189 -32.76 -33.08 17.71
N ALA A 190 -33.26 -31.84 17.62
CA ALA A 190 -33.21 -30.99 16.42
C ALA A 190 -32.22 -29.80 16.51
N ILE A 191 -31.18 -29.91 17.34
CA ILE A 191 -30.29 -28.77 17.67
C ILE A 191 -29.11 -28.62 16.68
N GLU A 192 -28.76 -29.67 15.93
CA GLU A 192 -27.58 -29.65 15.06
C GLU A 192 -27.65 -28.57 13.99
N GLU A 193 -28.77 -28.43 13.28
CA GLU A 193 -28.95 -27.41 12.25
C GLU A 193 -29.05 -25.97 12.79
N PRO A 194 -29.84 -25.69 13.86
CA PRO A 194 -29.82 -24.39 14.52
C PRO A 194 -28.43 -23.99 15.05
N LEU A 195 -27.65 -24.92 15.62
CA LEU A 195 -26.27 -24.66 16.04
C LEU A 195 -25.37 -24.36 14.85
N LYS A 196 -25.40 -25.17 13.79
CA LYS A 196 -24.64 -24.90 12.56
C LYS A 196 -24.99 -23.52 11.99
N LYS A 197 -26.28 -23.14 11.97
CA LYS A 197 -26.74 -21.82 11.50
C LYS A 197 -26.28 -20.69 12.41
N ALA A 198 -26.39 -20.85 13.73
CA ALA A 198 -25.91 -19.87 14.70
C ALA A 198 -24.39 -19.65 14.61
N VAL A 199 -23.63 -20.71 14.35
CA VAL A 199 -22.17 -20.64 14.16
C VAL A 199 -21.81 -19.91 12.89
N ARG A 200 -22.48 -20.20 11.76
CA ARG A 200 -22.28 -19.44 10.51
C ARG A 200 -22.62 -17.96 10.71
N ALA A 201 -23.70 -17.65 11.42
CA ALA A 201 -24.09 -16.27 11.73
C ALA A 201 -23.14 -15.59 12.74
N SER A 202 -22.54 -16.34 13.66
CA SER A 202 -21.53 -15.82 14.59
C SER A 202 -20.24 -15.46 13.86
N ARG A 203 -19.81 -16.27 12.89
CA ARG A 203 -18.61 -15.97 12.08
C ARG A 203 -18.71 -14.60 11.41
N SER A 204 -19.86 -14.25 10.82
CA SER A 204 -20.01 -12.93 10.18
C SER A 204 -19.95 -11.77 11.18
N ARG A 205 -20.54 -11.91 12.38
CA ARG A 205 -20.66 -10.82 13.36
C ARG A 205 -19.38 -10.60 14.20
N THR A 206 -18.58 -11.64 14.42
CA THR A 206 -17.35 -11.52 15.22
C THR A 206 -16.24 -10.73 14.51
N TYR A 207 -16.34 -10.54 13.19
CA TYR A 207 -15.27 -9.90 12.41
C TYR A 207 -15.52 -8.43 12.08
N ASP A 208 -16.65 -7.87 12.51
CA ASP A 208 -17.03 -6.48 12.23
C ASP A 208 -15.99 -5.48 12.78
N GLU A 209 -15.50 -5.67 14.02
CA GLU A 209 -14.48 -4.79 14.61
C GLU A 209 -13.16 -4.81 13.83
N THR A 210 -12.69 -6.00 13.42
CA THR A 210 -11.46 -6.12 12.63
C THR A 210 -11.65 -5.49 11.25
N ARG A 211 -12.84 -5.63 10.68
CA ARG A 211 -13.19 -5.04 9.39
C ARG A 211 -13.19 -3.52 9.45
N GLU A 212 -13.78 -2.91 10.47
CA GLU A 212 -13.76 -1.45 10.66
C GLU A 212 -12.33 -0.90 10.74
N ILE A 213 -11.44 -1.57 11.48
CA ILE A 213 -10.02 -1.19 11.58
C ILE A 213 -9.31 -1.32 10.21
N ILE A 214 -9.62 -2.37 9.46
CA ILE A 214 -9.06 -2.57 8.11
C ILE A 214 -9.56 -1.47 7.17
N GLU A 215 -10.86 -1.14 7.22
CA GLU A 215 -11.45 -0.05 6.46
C GLU A 215 -10.79 1.30 6.80
N GLU A 216 -10.52 1.58 8.09
CA GLU A 216 -9.76 2.77 8.50
C GLU A 216 -8.39 2.81 7.81
N ARG A 217 -7.62 1.73 7.92
CA ARG A 217 -6.26 1.64 7.36
C ARG A 217 -6.23 1.80 5.85
N MET A 218 -7.20 1.22 5.15
CA MET A 218 -7.30 1.38 3.70
C MET A 218 -7.54 2.86 3.33
N LYS A 219 -8.45 3.55 4.03
CA LYS A 219 -8.71 4.97 3.79
C LYS A 219 -7.48 5.84 4.10
N GLU A 220 -6.81 5.58 5.21
CA GLU A 220 -5.55 6.24 5.56
C GLU A 220 -4.48 6.03 4.47
N ALA A 221 -4.31 4.80 3.99
CA ALA A 221 -3.35 4.50 2.93
C ALA A 221 -3.66 5.26 1.63
N THR A 222 -4.94 5.36 1.25
CA THR A 222 -5.37 6.17 0.09
C THR A 222 -4.99 7.64 0.27
N VAL A 223 -5.37 8.26 1.39
CA VAL A 223 -5.02 9.67 1.68
C VAL A 223 -3.50 9.88 1.63
N ARG A 224 -2.73 8.97 2.24
CA ARG A 224 -1.26 9.02 2.20
C ARG A 224 -0.73 8.97 0.77
N ASN A 225 -1.26 8.09 -0.07
CA ASN A 225 -0.80 7.94 -1.45
C ASN A 225 -1.08 9.20 -2.29
N GLU A 226 -2.25 9.81 -2.14
CA GLU A 226 -2.56 11.05 -2.85
C GLU A 226 -1.70 12.22 -2.34
N LEU A 227 -1.48 12.35 -1.04
CA LEU A 227 -0.57 13.36 -0.49
C LEU A 227 0.88 13.17 -0.96
N LEU A 228 1.35 11.92 -1.09
CA LEU A 228 2.65 11.61 -1.67
C LEU A 228 2.72 12.05 -3.14
N ARG A 229 1.67 11.79 -3.92
CA ARG A 229 1.59 12.19 -5.33
C ARG A 229 1.61 13.70 -5.50
N ILE A 230 0.86 14.43 -4.67
CA ILE A 230 0.86 15.89 -4.65
C ILE A 230 2.24 16.42 -4.24
N GLY A 231 2.82 15.89 -3.16
CA GLY A 231 4.14 16.28 -2.68
C GLY A 231 5.24 16.09 -3.72
N ARG A 232 5.22 14.97 -4.46
CA ARG A 232 6.11 14.73 -5.61
C ARG A 232 5.93 15.77 -6.69
N THR A 233 4.68 16.00 -7.10
CA THR A 233 4.33 16.99 -8.14
C THR A 233 4.81 18.40 -7.77
N VAL A 234 4.61 18.80 -6.51
CA VAL A 234 5.08 20.08 -5.96
C VAL A 234 6.61 20.13 -5.99
N SER A 235 7.31 19.13 -5.47
CA SER A 235 8.78 19.09 -5.42
C SER A 235 9.44 19.13 -6.80
N ASP A 236 8.84 18.42 -7.77
CA ASP A 236 9.31 18.40 -9.16
C ASP A 236 9.04 19.73 -9.85
N SER A 237 7.91 20.37 -9.55
CA SER A 237 7.43 21.54 -10.28
C SER A 237 7.92 22.87 -9.72
N ILE A 238 8.19 22.95 -8.41
CA ILE A 238 8.41 24.18 -7.65
C ILE A 238 9.81 24.16 -7.04
N LYS A 239 10.54 25.29 -7.13
CA LYS A 239 11.90 25.44 -6.58
C LYS A 239 11.97 26.32 -5.36
N GLU A 240 11.12 27.33 -5.32
CA GLU A 240 11.00 28.28 -4.22
C GLU A 240 9.53 28.38 -3.82
N ARG A 241 9.27 28.73 -2.57
CA ARG A 241 7.91 28.89 -2.06
C ARG A 241 7.14 29.88 -2.95
N PRO A 242 6.02 29.48 -3.58
CA PRO A 242 5.26 30.39 -4.43
C PRO A 242 4.50 31.39 -3.56
N GLU A 243 4.56 32.66 -3.95
CA GLU A 243 3.83 33.76 -3.33
C GLU A 243 2.91 34.39 -4.38
N MET A 244 1.65 34.62 -4.01
CA MET A 244 0.66 35.20 -4.91
C MET A 244 -0.40 35.95 -4.11
N LYS A 245 -0.85 37.10 -4.63
CA LYS A 245 -1.99 37.81 -4.07
C LYS A 245 -3.29 37.15 -4.55
N PRO A 246 -4.36 37.12 -3.72
CA PRO A 246 -5.65 36.56 -4.14
C PRO A 246 -6.23 37.20 -5.42
N SER A 247 -5.92 38.47 -5.69
CA SER A 247 -6.35 39.19 -6.91
C SER A 247 -5.75 38.64 -8.21
N ASP A 248 -4.64 37.92 -8.11
CA ASP A 248 -3.84 37.48 -9.26
C ASP A 248 -4.11 36.01 -9.60
N LEU A 249 -4.98 35.35 -8.82
CA LEU A 249 -5.41 33.97 -9.07
C LEU A 249 -6.31 33.88 -10.30
N ALA A 250 -6.07 32.87 -11.13
CA ALA A 250 -7.00 32.51 -12.18
C ALA A 250 -8.35 32.07 -11.58
N GLY A 251 -9.47 32.37 -12.25
CA GLY A 251 -10.80 32.08 -11.71
C GLY A 251 -11.04 30.59 -11.38
N VAL A 252 -10.46 29.68 -12.18
CA VAL A 252 -10.48 28.23 -11.92
C VAL A 252 -9.75 27.87 -10.62
N ASP A 253 -8.65 28.56 -10.31
CA ASP A 253 -7.87 28.32 -9.10
C ASP A 253 -8.57 28.89 -7.86
N VAL A 254 -9.27 30.02 -8.00
CA VAL A 254 -10.12 30.58 -6.93
C VAL A 254 -11.19 29.57 -6.50
N TRP A 255 -11.78 28.83 -7.45
CA TRP A 255 -12.75 27.79 -7.12
C TRP A 255 -12.11 26.68 -6.27
N ALA A 256 -10.95 26.16 -6.66
CA ALA A 256 -10.26 25.12 -5.91
C ALA A 256 -9.88 25.56 -4.49
N ILE A 257 -9.42 26.81 -4.34
CA ILE A 257 -9.15 27.40 -3.03
C ILE A 257 -10.43 27.53 -2.21
N SER A 258 -11.59 27.86 -2.79
CA SER A 258 -12.85 27.93 -2.03
C SER A 258 -13.31 26.55 -1.53
N ARG A 259 -13.18 25.48 -2.34
CA ARG A 259 -13.42 24.10 -1.89
C ARG A 259 -12.49 23.69 -0.74
N LEU A 260 -11.23 24.10 -0.81
CA LEU A 260 -10.25 23.84 0.24
C LEU A 260 -10.64 24.47 1.59
N HIS A 261 -11.30 25.63 1.58
CA HIS A 261 -11.83 26.24 2.82
C HIS A 261 -12.98 25.42 3.41
N GLU A 262 -13.94 25.00 2.59
CA GLU A 262 -15.05 24.14 3.05
C GLU A 262 -14.53 22.82 3.66
N LEU A 263 -13.45 22.28 3.10
CA LEU A 263 -12.76 21.11 3.65
C LEU A 263 -12.17 21.38 5.04
N ILE A 264 -11.47 22.51 5.23
CA ILE A 264 -10.88 22.88 6.53
C ILE A 264 -11.97 22.92 7.60
N ASP A 265 -13.10 23.59 7.32
CA ASP A 265 -14.21 23.70 8.28
C ASP A 265 -14.82 22.33 8.61
N SER A 266 -15.06 21.52 7.58
CA SER A 266 -15.67 20.19 7.72
C SER A 266 -14.79 19.24 8.53
N VAL A 267 -13.50 19.17 8.18
CA VAL A 267 -12.52 18.32 8.87
C VAL A 267 -12.28 18.80 10.30
N THR A 268 -12.19 20.12 10.53
CA THR A 268 -12.03 20.70 11.87
C THR A 268 -13.22 20.35 12.75
N SER A 269 -14.45 20.52 12.25
CA SER A 269 -15.68 20.19 12.98
C SER A 269 -15.78 18.70 13.32
N ALA A 270 -15.46 17.83 12.36
CA ALA A 270 -15.45 16.38 12.57
C ALA A 270 -14.39 15.95 13.60
N THR A 271 -13.20 16.57 13.56
CA THR A 271 -12.09 16.29 14.49
C THR A 271 -12.45 16.72 15.91
N VAL A 272 -13.03 17.92 16.09
CA VAL A 272 -13.49 18.42 17.41
C VAL A 272 -14.60 17.54 17.98
N SER A 273 -15.47 17.01 17.13
CA SER A 273 -16.55 16.09 17.52
C SER A 273 -16.07 14.66 17.82
N GLY A 274 -14.76 14.39 17.77
CA GLY A 274 -14.18 13.07 18.00
C GLY A 274 -14.38 12.08 16.86
N ASN A 275 -14.87 12.51 15.70
CA ASN A 275 -15.17 11.67 14.56
C ASN A 275 -14.00 11.63 13.55
N LYS A 276 -12.88 11.05 13.98
CA LYS A 276 -11.65 10.93 13.17
C LYS A 276 -11.89 10.22 11.83
N MET A 277 -12.67 9.15 11.83
CA MET A 277 -12.97 8.38 10.61
C MET A 277 -13.70 9.24 9.56
N SER A 278 -14.69 10.02 10.00
CA SER A 278 -15.40 10.95 9.11
C SER A 278 -14.46 12.03 8.58
N ALA A 279 -13.56 12.55 9.41
CA ALA A 279 -12.56 13.52 8.97
C ALA A 279 -11.59 12.94 7.92
N ILE A 280 -11.14 11.69 8.09
CA ILE A 280 -10.33 10.98 7.08
C ILE A 280 -11.12 10.80 5.79
N GLU A 281 -12.41 10.40 5.87
CA GLU A 281 -13.26 10.23 4.70
C GLU A 281 -13.43 11.54 3.92
N MET A 282 -13.70 12.65 4.61
CA MET A 282 -13.82 13.97 3.99
C MET A 282 -12.53 14.37 3.26
N LEU A 283 -11.38 14.16 3.89
CA LEU A 283 -10.08 14.43 3.27
C LEU A 283 -9.82 13.50 2.06
N ARG A 284 -10.18 12.21 2.16
CA ARG A 284 -10.05 11.26 1.06
C ARG A 284 -10.91 11.67 -0.13
N SER A 285 -12.20 11.91 0.08
CA SER A 285 -13.13 12.33 -0.98
C SER A 285 -12.70 13.62 -1.63
N PHE A 286 -12.24 14.63 -0.87
CA PHE A 286 -11.70 15.83 -1.49
C PHE A 286 -10.49 15.54 -2.40
N LEU A 287 -9.58 14.67 -1.98
CA LEU A 287 -8.39 14.34 -2.77
C LEU A 287 -8.71 13.52 -4.02
N GLU A 288 -9.58 12.51 -3.91
CA GLU A 288 -9.91 11.58 -5.00
C GLU A 288 -10.98 12.12 -5.96
N ASP A 289 -12.02 12.76 -5.42
CA ASP A 289 -13.21 13.14 -6.19
C ASP A 289 -13.08 14.57 -6.73
N GLU A 290 -12.60 15.53 -5.92
CA GLU A 290 -12.55 16.94 -6.32
C GLU A 290 -11.19 17.36 -6.87
N PHE A 291 -10.12 17.12 -6.11
CA PHE A 291 -8.79 17.60 -6.46
C PHE A 291 -8.21 16.86 -7.66
N LEU A 292 -8.39 15.54 -7.74
CA LEU A 292 -7.85 14.77 -8.86
C LEU A 292 -8.45 15.19 -10.20
N GLU A 293 -9.78 15.37 -10.26
CA GLU A 293 -10.50 15.85 -11.44
C GLU A 293 -10.01 17.27 -11.80
N PHE A 294 -10.00 18.19 -10.83
CA PHE A 294 -9.46 19.54 -11.01
C PHE A 294 -8.03 19.53 -11.56
N PHE A 295 -7.18 18.66 -11.01
CA PHE A 295 -5.78 18.59 -11.40
C PHE A 295 -5.64 18.13 -12.84
N GLU A 296 -6.27 17.01 -13.22
CA GLU A 296 -6.15 16.45 -14.57
C GLU A 296 -6.81 17.34 -15.63
N GLU A 297 -7.97 17.93 -15.36
CA GLU A 297 -8.71 18.71 -16.35
C GLU A 297 -8.16 20.13 -16.52
N SER A 298 -7.76 20.77 -15.43
CA SER A 298 -7.59 22.22 -15.39
C SER A 298 -6.23 22.71 -14.88
N CYS A 299 -5.47 21.88 -14.15
CA CYS A 299 -4.24 22.34 -13.50
C CYS A 299 -2.95 21.78 -14.13
N LYS A 300 -2.93 20.50 -14.50
CA LYS A 300 -1.73 19.74 -14.87
C LYS A 300 -0.92 20.40 -15.98
N LYS A 301 -1.57 20.76 -17.09
CA LYS A 301 -0.90 21.43 -18.21
C LYS A 301 -0.32 22.79 -17.80
N ARG A 302 -1.05 23.56 -16.98
CA ARG A 302 -0.60 24.87 -16.49
C ARG A 302 0.59 24.73 -15.54
N VAL A 303 0.63 23.69 -14.72
CA VAL A 303 1.79 23.33 -13.88
C VAL A 303 3.01 22.96 -14.72
N GLU A 304 2.82 22.17 -15.79
CA GLU A 304 3.88 21.83 -16.76
C GLU A 304 4.43 23.08 -17.48
N GLU A 305 3.54 24.00 -17.85
CA GLU A 305 3.85 25.31 -18.46
C GLU A 305 4.40 26.33 -17.45
N LYS A 306 4.56 25.94 -16.17
CA LYS A 306 5.06 26.79 -15.08
C LYS A 306 4.23 28.05 -14.84
N GLU A 307 2.91 27.96 -15.05
CA GLU A 307 2.01 29.07 -14.78
C GLU A 307 1.95 29.39 -13.28
N PRO A 308 2.23 30.63 -12.85
CA PRO A 308 2.35 30.98 -11.43
C PRO A 308 1.11 30.65 -10.58
N SER A 309 -0.10 30.90 -11.11
CA SER A 309 -1.35 30.67 -10.38
C SER A 309 -1.59 29.17 -10.11
N ALA A 310 -1.32 28.33 -11.11
CA ALA A 310 -1.45 26.88 -10.98
C ALA A 310 -0.41 26.32 -10.00
N LEU A 311 0.86 26.76 -10.09
CA LEU A 311 1.92 26.36 -9.16
C LEU A 311 1.61 26.76 -7.71
N PHE A 312 1.12 27.99 -7.50
CA PHE A 312 0.67 28.43 -6.19
C PHE A 312 -0.48 27.57 -5.66
N THR A 313 -1.47 27.28 -6.51
CA THR A 313 -2.66 26.51 -6.12
C THR A 313 -2.32 25.08 -5.70
N ILE A 314 -1.51 24.35 -6.48
CA ILE A 314 -1.11 22.98 -6.10
C ILE A 314 -0.27 22.95 -4.82
N TYR A 315 0.55 23.99 -4.59
CA TYR A 315 1.33 24.13 -3.38
C TYR A 315 0.42 24.31 -2.17
N ILE A 316 -0.52 25.25 -2.25
CA ILE A 316 -1.45 25.57 -1.17
C ILE A 316 -2.34 24.37 -0.83
N ILE A 317 -2.93 23.72 -1.83
CA ILE A 317 -3.74 22.50 -1.60
C ILE A 317 -2.89 21.43 -0.92
N GLY A 318 -1.69 21.17 -1.44
CA GLY A 318 -0.78 20.17 -0.88
C GLY A 318 -0.42 20.43 0.58
N ILE A 319 0.03 21.64 0.93
CA ILE A 319 0.44 21.94 2.31
C ILE A 319 -0.74 22.00 3.28
N VAL A 320 -1.91 22.48 2.85
CA VAL A 320 -3.14 22.51 3.66
C VAL A 320 -3.65 21.10 3.93
N CYS A 321 -3.80 20.27 2.90
CA CYS A 321 -4.23 18.88 3.06
C CYS A 321 -3.24 18.09 3.91
N LEU A 322 -1.93 18.34 3.76
CA LEU A 322 -0.90 17.72 4.60
C LEU A 322 -1.01 18.18 6.06
N LYS A 323 -1.35 19.44 6.30
CA LYS A 323 -1.56 19.97 7.64
C LYS A 323 -2.82 19.40 8.30
N LEU A 324 -3.93 19.27 7.58
CA LEU A 324 -5.13 18.56 8.03
C LEU A 324 -4.80 17.10 8.36
N ALA A 325 -4.06 16.43 7.46
CA ALA A 325 -3.59 15.07 7.68
C ALA A 325 -2.67 14.94 8.90
N SER A 326 -1.93 15.99 9.30
CA SER A 326 -1.07 15.93 10.49
C SER A 326 -1.85 15.73 11.80
N ALA A 327 -3.11 16.15 11.88
CA ALA A 327 -3.98 15.89 13.03
C ALA A 327 -4.55 14.46 13.02
N LEU A 328 -4.74 13.88 11.83
CA LEU A 328 -5.39 12.58 11.64
C LEU A 328 -4.38 11.42 11.58
N MET A 329 -3.25 11.65 10.91
CA MET A 329 -2.19 10.70 10.57
C MET A 329 -0.79 11.32 10.80
N PRO A 330 -0.40 11.63 12.06
CA PRO A 330 0.74 12.49 12.36
C PRO A 330 2.06 12.01 11.75
N SER A 331 2.37 10.71 11.89
CA SER A 331 3.63 10.15 11.40
C SER A 331 3.75 10.20 9.88
N SER A 332 2.67 9.87 9.16
CA SER A 332 2.64 9.91 7.70
C SER A 332 2.76 11.34 7.18
N ALA A 333 2.05 12.29 7.80
CA ALA A 333 2.12 13.69 7.42
C ALA A 333 3.52 14.28 7.65
N GLU A 334 4.15 13.94 8.78
CA GLU A 334 5.51 14.37 9.10
C GLU A 334 6.51 13.82 8.07
N GLU A 335 6.43 12.55 7.70
CA GLU A 335 7.33 11.95 6.69
C GLU A 335 7.22 12.64 5.33
N ILE A 336 5.99 12.87 4.86
CA ILE A 336 5.72 13.57 3.59
C ILE A 336 6.23 15.02 3.66
N TYR A 337 6.02 15.70 4.80
CA TYR A 337 6.51 17.05 5.02
C TYR A 337 8.03 17.14 4.94
N GLN A 338 8.72 16.26 5.67
CA GLN A 338 10.18 16.19 5.67
C GLN A 338 10.74 15.96 4.26
N LYS A 339 10.06 15.12 3.48
CA LYS A 339 10.49 14.71 2.14
C LYS A 339 10.26 15.77 1.07
N TYR A 340 9.12 16.47 1.09
CA TYR A 340 8.72 17.33 -0.03
C TYR A 340 8.54 18.81 0.32
N TYR A 341 8.15 19.15 1.55
CA TYR A 341 7.71 20.50 1.91
C TYR A 341 8.68 21.27 2.82
N ARG A 342 9.51 20.59 3.61
CA ARG A 342 10.45 21.22 4.56
C ARG A 342 11.38 22.25 3.91
N GLN A 343 11.77 22.02 2.66
CA GLN A 343 12.60 22.96 1.90
C GLN A 343 11.92 24.32 1.63
N PHE A 344 10.58 24.37 1.60
CA PHE A 344 9.81 25.59 1.31
C PHE A 344 9.37 26.31 2.60
N GLU A 345 8.99 25.56 3.63
CA GLU A 345 8.46 26.13 4.88
C GLU A 345 9.55 26.41 5.92
N GLY A 346 10.68 25.69 5.88
CA GLY A 346 11.80 25.85 6.82
C GLY A 346 11.53 25.40 8.27
N ALA A 347 10.28 25.25 8.68
CA ALA A 347 9.92 24.74 10.01
C ALA A 347 10.43 23.29 10.19
N PRO A 348 10.84 22.88 11.40
CA PRO A 348 11.42 21.56 11.60
C PRO A 348 10.38 20.43 11.56
N SER A 349 9.08 20.72 11.65
CA SER A 349 7.97 19.75 11.61
C SER A 349 6.71 20.39 11.05
N ILE A 350 5.83 19.58 10.41
CA ILE A 350 4.53 20.04 9.89
C ILE A 350 3.65 20.62 11.00
N HIS A 351 3.80 20.11 12.22
CA HIS A 351 3.03 20.55 13.38
C HIS A 351 3.36 21.98 13.82
N LEU A 352 4.47 22.55 13.33
CA LEU A 352 4.92 23.91 13.60
C LEU A 352 4.74 24.85 12.41
N VAL A 353 4.32 24.33 11.26
CA VAL A 353 4.03 25.14 10.07
C VAL A 353 2.77 25.95 10.33
N MET A 354 2.79 27.26 10.06
CA MET A 354 1.61 28.11 10.19
C MET A 354 0.59 27.85 9.07
N TRP A 355 -0.67 28.20 9.29
CA TRP A 355 -1.66 28.11 8.21
C TRP A 355 -1.30 29.13 7.12
N PRO A 356 -1.40 28.80 5.82
CA PRO A 356 -1.15 29.78 4.76
C PRO A 356 -2.08 30.99 4.89
N GLU A 357 -1.59 32.20 4.64
CA GLU A 357 -2.36 33.44 4.80
C GLU A 357 -3.68 33.44 4.04
N ILE A 358 -3.68 32.88 2.83
CA ILE A 358 -4.87 32.78 1.99
C ILE A 358 -6.01 31.98 2.63
N VAL A 359 -5.72 31.12 3.61
CA VAL A 359 -6.71 30.36 4.39
C VAL A 359 -6.86 30.85 5.83
N MET A 360 -6.04 31.81 6.30
CA MET A 360 -6.09 32.30 7.68
C MET A 360 -7.29 33.21 7.98
N HIS A 361 -7.96 33.77 6.97
CA HIS A 361 -9.13 34.64 7.17
C HIS A 361 -10.36 33.94 7.80
N ILE A 362 -10.28 32.63 8.09
CA ILE A 362 -11.39 31.83 8.63
C ILE A 362 -11.12 31.29 10.06
N ILE A 363 -9.88 31.38 10.58
CA ILE A 363 -9.54 30.87 11.93
C ILE A 363 -9.75 31.97 13.01
N GLY A 364 -10.69 32.90 12.79
CA GLY A 364 -10.96 34.06 13.64
C GLY A 364 -12.33 34.03 14.29
#